data_AF-F0ZDU4-F1
#
_entry.id   AF-F0ZDU4-F1
#
_cell.length_a   1.000
_cell.length_b   1.000
_cell.length_c   1.000
_cell.angle_alpha   90.00
_cell.angle_beta   90.00
_cell.angle_gamma   90.00
#
_symmetry.space_group_name_H-M   'P 1'
#
loop_
_entity.id
_entity.type
_entity.pdbx_description
1 polymer ?
#
loop_
_entity_poly.entity_id
_entity_poly.type
_entity_poly.pdbx_seq_one_letter_code
_entity_poly.pdbx_strand_id
1 'polypeptide(L)'
;EIVNSHWFRNTAFIIFFNKVDLFREKIAKIDLSEWFSDYNGGLSFDNSTQYIKKMFLDKSSGNQRIFSHFTCAIDTANIQFVFHAVRETLLKNIFNTIINY
;
A
#
# COMPACT_ATOMS: atom_id res chain seq x y z
N GLU A 1 3.49 -6.97 12.38
CA GLU A 1 4.07 -6.58 13.69
C GLU A 1 4.04 -5.07 13.91
N ILE A 2 4.74 -4.27 13.11
CA ILE A 2 4.82 -2.80 13.31
C ILE A 2 3.45 -2.13 13.29
N VAL A 3 2.62 -2.42 12.28
CA VAL A 3 1.32 -1.74 12.09
C VAL A 3 0.33 -1.97 13.25
N ASN A 4 0.44 -3.09 13.96
CA ASN A 4 -0.45 -3.47 15.06
C ASN A 4 0.11 -3.15 16.45
N SER A 5 1.30 -2.54 16.50
CA SER A 5 1.93 -2.15 17.76
C SER A 5 1.11 -1.09 18.49
N HIS A 6 1.01 -1.21 19.82
CA HIS A 6 0.32 -0.23 20.66
C HIS A 6 0.89 1.19 20.47
N TRP A 7 2.20 1.29 20.25
CA TRP A 7 2.90 2.55 20.03
C TRP A 7 2.44 3.31 18.77
N PHE A 8 1.84 2.62 17.80
CA PHE A 8 1.47 3.20 16.49
C PHE A 8 -0.03 3.22 16.24
N ARG A 9 -0.87 3.08 17.27
CA ARG A 9 -2.35 3.07 17.14
C ARG A 9 -2.93 4.28 16.42
N ASN A 10 -2.32 5.46 16.59
CA ASN A 10 -2.77 6.71 15.98
C ASN A 10 -1.87 7.17 14.82
N THR A 11 -0.92 6.34 14.41
CA THR A 11 0.06 6.67 13.37
C THR A 11 -0.47 6.24 12.00
N ALA A 12 -0.33 7.13 11.02
CA ALA A 12 -0.57 6.77 9.63
C ALA A 12 0.67 6.09 9.05
N PHE A 13 0.46 5.06 8.23
CA PHE A 13 1.52 4.33 7.56
C PHE A 13 1.50 4.60 6.06
N ILE A 14 2.68 4.74 5.47
CA ILE A 14 2.87 4.77 4.02
C ILE A 14 3.68 3.54 3.64
N ILE A 15 3.15 2.70 2.76
CA ILE A 15 3.79 1.50 2.24
C ILE A 15 4.23 1.78 0.80
N PHE A 16 5.53 1.63 0.55
CA PHE A 16 6.11 1.71 -0.79
C PHE A 16 6.45 0.32 -1.30
N PHE A 17 5.72 -0.13 -2.33
CA PHE A 17 6.03 -1.33 -3.09
C PHE A 17 7.02 -0.97 -4.20
N ASN A 18 8.30 -0.94 -3.84
CA ASN A 18 9.40 -0.63 -4.76
C ASN A 18 9.66 -1.75 -5.77
N LYS A 19 10.45 -1.43 -6.80
CA LYS A 19 10.86 -2.36 -7.89
C LYS A 19 9.69 -2.90 -8.70
N VAL A 20 8.65 -2.07 -8.89
CA VAL A 20 7.44 -2.46 -9.62
C VAL A 20 7.72 -2.80 -11.09
N ASP A 21 8.77 -2.23 -11.67
CA ASP A 21 9.33 -2.54 -12.97
C ASP A 21 9.74 -4.02 -13.07
N LEU A 22 10.61 -4.48 -12.16
CA LEU A 22 11.05 -5.87 -12.10
C LEU A 22 9.90 -6.83 -11.77
N PHE A 23 8.95 -6.37 -10.94
CA PHE A 23 7.76 -7.16 -10.64
C PHE A 23 6.91 -7.38 -11.89
N ARG A 24 6.67 -6.33 -12.68
CA ARG A 24 5.91 -6.41 -13.94
C ARG A 24 6.53 -7.40 -14.93
N GLU A 25 7.85 -7.35 -15.10
CA GLU A 25 8.56 -8.26 -16.00
C GLU A 25 8.44 -9.73 -15.56
N LYS A 26 8.44 -10.00 -14.25
CA LYS A 26 8.31 -11.35 -13.71
C LYS A 26 6.89 -11.88 -13.86
N ILE A 27 5.88 -11.09 -13.51
CA ILE A 27 4.47 -11.49 -13.59
C ILE A 27 4.03 -11.79 -15.02
N ALA A 28 4.65 -11.16 -16.02
CA ALA A 28 4.40 -11.48 -17.42
C ALA A 28 4.83 -12.91 -17.82
N LYS A 29 5.64 -13.59 -16.99
CA LYS A 29 6.22 -14.91 -17.29
C LYS A 29 5.85 -15.97 -16.26
N ILE A 30 5.64 -15.59 -15.01
CA ILE A 30 5.41 -16.49 -13.89
C ILE A 30 4.21 -16.00 -13.10
N ASP A 31 3.26 -16.89 -12.88
CA ASP A 31 2.06 -16.62 -12.09
C ASP A 31 2.40 -16.53 -10.60
N LEU A 32 1.72 -15.65 -9.87
CA LEU A 32 1.88 -15.58 -8.40
C LEU A 32 1.43 -16.86 -7.70
N SER A 33 0.55 -17.65 -8.32
CA SER A 33 0.04 -18.91 -7.77
C SER A 33 1.14 -19.93 -7.48
N GLU A 34 2.30 -19.83 -8.13
CA GLU A 34 3.50 -20.62 -7.82
C GLU A 34 4.01 -20.42 -6.38
N TRP A 35 3.73 -19.26 -5.77
CA TRP A 35 4.10 -18.95 -4.38
C TRP A 35 2.90 -18.75 -3.45
N PHE A 36 1.74 -18.39 -4.01
CA PHE A 36 0.54 -18.05 -3.27
C PHE A 36 -0.62 -18.86 -3.81
N SER A 37 -0.84 -20.05 -3.24
CA SER A 37 -1.82 -21.02 -3.72
C SER A 37 -3.28 -20.51 -3.75
N ASP A 38 -3.58 -19.46 -3.00
CA ASP A 38 -4.89 -18.77 -2.94
C ASP A 38 -5.04 -17.65 -3.99
N TYR A 39 -4.00 -17.35 -4.77
CA TYR A 39 -4.05 -16.39 -5.85
C TYR A 39 -4.65 -17.01 -7.13
N ASN A 40 -5.68 -16.34 -7.67
CA ASN A 40 -6.39 -16.78 -8.88
C ASN A 40 -6.39 -15.71 -9.99
N GLY A 41 -5.46 -14.76 -9.94
CA GLY A 41 -5.46 -13.59 -10.81
C GLY A 41 -4.71 -13.75 -12.14
N GLY A 42 -4.05 -14.89 -12.37
CA GLY A 42 -3.30 -15.16 -13.59
C GLY A 42 -2.00 -14.36 -13.70
N LEU A 43 -1.46 -14.26 -14.92
CA LEU A 43 -0.32 -13.39 -15.26
C LEU A 43 -0.67 -11.89 -15.32
N SER A 44 -1.79 -11.48 -14.71
CA SER A 44 -2.23 -10.08 -14.71
C SER A 44 -1.45 -9.29 -13.67
N PHE A 45 -0.72 -8.28 -14.14
CA PHE A 45 -0.02 -7.34 -13.29
C PHE A 45 -0.95 -6.59 -12.32
N ASP A 46 -2.14 -6.19 -12.78
CA ASP A 46 -3.10 -5.48 -11.95
C ASP A 46 -3.65 -6.39 -10.85
N ASN A 47 -4.12 -7.60 -11.19
CA ASN A 47 -4.58 -8.56 -10.19
C ASN A 47 -3.47 -8.93 -9.21
N SER A 48 -2.24 -9.08 -9.71
CA SER A 48 -1.05 -9.40 -8.89
C SER A 48 -0.73 -8.29 -7.88
N THR A 49 -0.72 -7.04 -8.32
CA THR A 49 -0.47 -5.89 -7.44
C THR A 49 -1.59 -5.69 -6.44
N GLN A 50 -2.85 -5.88 -6.83
CA GLN A 50 -3.99 -5.83 -5.92
C GLN A 50 -3.92 -6.93 -4.85
N TYR A 51 -3.57 -8.16 -5.24
CA TYR A 51 -3.41 -9.27 -4.30
C TYR A 51 -2.32 -9.00 -3.27
N ILE A 52 -1.12 -8.61 -3.72
CA ILE A 52 -0.02 -8.26 -2.81
C ILE A 52 -0.43 -7.11 -1.89
N LYS A 53 -1.03 -6.04 -2.43
CA LYS A 53 -1.53 -4.92 -1.61
C LYS A 53 -2.51 -5.41 -0.55
N LYS A 54 -3.48 -6.25 -0.92
CA LYS A 54 -4.46 -6.82 0.00
C LYS A 54 -3.80 -7.64 1.10
N MET A 55 -2.82 -8.50 0.76
CA MET A 55 -2.10 -9.27 1.78
C MET A 55 -1.49 -8.40 2.88
N PHE A 56 -0.93 -7.24 2.55
CA PHE A 56 -0.37 -6.31 3.54
C PHE A 56 -1.45 -5.58 4.33
N LEU A 57 -2.55 -5.18 3.68
CA LEU A 57 -3.67 -4.50 4.34
C LEU A 57 -4.42 -5.42 5.29
N ASP A 58 -4.60 -6.70 4.94
CA ASP A 58 -5.28 -7.70 5.77
C ASP A 58 -4.48 -8.03 7.05
N LYS A 59 -3.18 -7.70 7.11
CA LYS A 59 -2.39 -7.80 8.36
C LYS A 59 -2.65 -6.65 9.34
N SER A 60 -3.35 -5.60 8.91
CA SER A 60 -3.76 -4.49 9.74
C SER A 60 -4.99 -4.85 10.57
N SER A 61 -5.08 -4.36 11.81
CA SER A 61 -6.25 -4.53 12.68
C SER A 61 -7.53 -3.80 12.19
N GLY A 62 -7.49 -3.17 11.02
CA GLY A 62 -8.61 -2.46 10.39
C GLY A 62 -8.75 -0.99 10.79
N ASN A 63 -8.12 -0.56 11.89
CA ASN A 63 -8.23 0.81 12.40
C ASN A 63 -7.07 1.74 11.97
N GLN A 64 -6.03 1.18 11.37
CA GLN A 64 -4.86 1.94 10.95
C GLN A 64 -5.09 2.60 9.58
N ARG A 65 -4.68 3.86 9.47
CA ARG A 65 -4.64 4.59 8.19
C ARG A 65 -3.41 4.16 7.40
N ILE A 66 -3.59 3.33 6.39
CA ILE A 66 -2.51 2.81 5.55
C ILE A 66 -2.69 3.33 4.13
N PHE A 67 -1.69 4.09 3.66
CA PHE A 67 -1.56 4.52 2.27
C PHE A 67 -0.52 3.62 1.61
N SER A 68 -0.80 3.16 0.39
CA SER A 68 0.11 2.27 -0.33
C SER A 68 0.37 2.78 -1.74
N HIS A 69 1.63 2.72 -2.18
CA HIS A 69 2.00 3.15 -3.52
C HIS A 69 3.01 2.19 -4.15
N PHE A 70 2.89 1.95 -5.46
CA PHE A 70 3.85 1.17 -6.23
C PHE A 70 4.85 2.12 -6.88
N THR A 71 6.13 1.84 -6.71
CA THR A 71 7.22 2.75 -7.11
C THR A 71 8.28 2.00 -7.90
N CYS A 72 8.89 2.68 -8.87
CA CYS A 72 10.15 2.27 -9.47
C CYS A 72 11.28 3.06 -8.81
N ALA A 73 12.46 2.46 -8.63
CA ALA A 73 13.62 3.14 -8.03
C ALA A 73 14.09 4.37 -8.84
N ILE A 74 13.75 4.42 -10.12
CA ILE A 74 14.04 5.53 -11.03
C ILE A 74 12.97 6.63 -10.94
N ASP A 75 11.75 6.29 -10.50
CA ASP A 75 10.59 7.19 -10.40
C ASP A 75 10.34 7.65 -8.95
N THR A 76 11.42 7.88 -8.19
CA THR A 76 11.35 8.41 -6.82
C THR A 76 10.88 9.87 -6.76
N ALA A 77 10.74 10.54 -7.92
CA ALA A 77 10.39 11.96 -8.03
C ALA A 77 9.00 12.28 -7.45
N ASN A 78 8.06 11.33 -7.45
CA ASN A 78 6.69 11.55 -6.97
C ASN A 78 6.49 11.24 -5.48
N ILE A 79 7.54 10.93 -4.72
CA ILE A 79 7.43 10.70 -3.27
C ILE A 79 6.93 11.97 -2.56
N GLN A 80 7.39 13.17 -2.96
CA GLN A 80 6.90 14.43 -2.39
C GLN A 80 5.40 14.63 -2.61
N PHE A 81 4.88 14.25 -3.78
CA PHE A 81 3.46 14.31 -4.09
C PHE A 81 2.65 13.35 -3.21
N VAL A 82 3.14 12.12 -3.02
CA VAL A 82 2.51 11.14 -2.12
C VAL A 82 2.49 11.67 -0.68
N PHE A 83 3.61 12.20 -0.18
CA PHE A 83 3.65 12.80 1.15
C PHE A 83 2.70 13.99 1.29
N HIS A 84 2.61 14.83 0.26
CA HIS A 84 1.68 15.96 0.24
C HIS A 84 0.22 15.49 0.25
N ALA A 85 -0.16 14.53 -0.61
CA ALA A 85 -1.51 13.97 -0.67
C ALA A 85 -1.92 13.27 0.64
N VAL A 86 -0.97 12.56 1.27
CA VAL A 86 -1.19 11.95 2.58
C VAL A 86 -1.36 13.03 3.66
N ARG A 87 -0.52 14.05 3.67
CA ARG A 87 -0.63 15.18 4.62
C ARG A 87 -1.97 15.90 4.47
N GLU A 88 -2.40 16.20 3.27
CA GLU A 88 -3.71 16.81 2.97
C GLU A 88 -4.86 15.92 3.47
N THR A 89 -4.79 14.61 3.22
CA THR A 89 -5.81 13.66 3.69
C THR A 89 -5.88 13.60 5.21
N LEU A 90 -4.73 13.61 5.88
CA LEU A 90 -4.64 13.63 7.34
C LEU A 90 -5.18 14.94 7.92
N LEU A 91 -4.82 16.08 7.34
CA LEU A 91 -5.31 17.40 7.75
C LEU A 91 -6.82 17.49 7.58
N LYS A 92 -7.37 17.11 6.42
CA LYS A 92 -8.82 17.09 6.17
C LYS A 92 -9.57 16.22 7.17
N ASN A 93 -9.04 15.04 7.51
CA ASN A 93 -9.67 14.18 8.51
C ASN A 93 -9.67 14.81 9.90
N ILE A 94 -8.58 15.47 10.32
CA ILE A 94 -8.52 16.20 11.59
C ILE A 94 -9.54 17.34 11.61
N PHE A 95 -9.60 18.17 10.55
CA PHE A 95 -10.58 19.25 10.45
C PHE A 95 -12.02 18.73 10.51
N ASN A 96 -12.32 17.64 9.80
CA ASN A 96 -13.66 17.03 9.86
C ASN A 96 -14.01 16.49 11.25
N THR A 97 -13.04 15.97 12.01
CA THR A 97 -13.27 15.53 13.40
C THR A 97 -13.53 16.71 14.34
N ILE A 98 -12.87 17.85 14.13
CA ILE A 98 -13.02 19.05 14.98
C ILE A 98 -14.30 19.82 14.65
N ILE A 99 -14.71 19.90 13.39
CA ILE A 99 -15.87 20.69 12.95
C ILE A 99 -17.20 19.95 13.17
N ASN A 100 -17.20 18.62 13.22
CA ASN A 100 -18.39 17.81 13.53
C ASN A 100 -18.57 17.54 15.04
N TYR A 101 -17.88 18.30 15.88
CA TYR A 101 -18.07 18.40 17.33
C TYR A 101 -18.50 19.83 17.67
#